data_AF-A0A964AGF0-F1
#
_entry.id   AF-A0A964AGF0-F1
#
_cell.length_a   1.000
_cell.length_b   1.000
_cell.length_c   1.000
_cell.angle_alpha   90.00
_cell.angle_beta   90.00
_cell.angle_gamma   90.00
#
_symmetry.space_group_name_H-M   'P 1'
#
loop_
_entity.id
_entity.type
_entity.pdbx_description
1 polymer ?
#
loop_
_entity_poly.entity_id
_entity_poly.type
_entity_poly.pdbx_seq_one_letter_code
_entity_poly.pdbx_strand_id
1 'polypeptide(L)'
;MIPILSASLLFVPLALAEAPAPMVRALSAYEAPACQDIAALSPSPVEDLGWVVDHVSQPPWAPMTAAQCLLQLYPEETRPVAERWVVDPERAGLARLVFGELERLPPEVALPLARAALAGPHAPILERRLARSEDPTLRALVLPAP
;
A
#
# COMPACT_ATOMS: atom_id res chain seq x y z
N MET A 1 -18.91 12.20 -51.58
CA MET A 1 -17.68 12.87 -51.09
C MET A 1 -17.77 12.95 -49.58
N ILE A 2 -17.02 12.10 -48.85
CA ILE A 2 -17.02 12.03 -47.39
C ILE A 2 -15.63 12.53 -46.94
N PRO A 3 -15.52 13.61 -46.13
CA PRO A 3 -14.23 14.07 -45.66
C PRO A 3 -13.74 13.15 -44.54
N ILE A 4 -12.57 12.56 -44.74
CA ILE A 4 -11.81 11.82 -43.74
C ILE A 4 -11.17 12.87 -42.82
N LEU A 5 -11.72 13.05 -41.62
CA LEU A 5 -11.10 13.84 -40.57
C LEU A 5 -9.95 13.02 -39.97
N SER A 6 -8.72 13.34 -40.40
CA SER A 6 -7.49 12.89 -39.74
C SER A 6 -7.45 13.41 -38.30
N ALA A 7 -7.81 12.55 -37.35
CA ALA A 7 -7.54 12.77 -35.94
C ALA A 7 -6.04 12.61 -35.69
N SER A 8 -5.32 13.71 -35.63
CA SER A 8 -3.96 13.76 -35.11
C SER A 8 -3.98 13.35 -33.64
N LEU A 9 -3.64 12.10 -33.37
CA LEU A 9 -3.33 11.60 -32.03
C LEU A 9 -2.07 12.34 -31.55
N LEU A 10 -2.26 13.39 -30.76
CA LEU A 10 -1.17 14.00 -30.00
C LEU A 10 -0.69 12.98 -28.97
N PHE A 11 0.44 12.36 -29.27
CA PHE A 11 1.17 11.51 -28.34
C PHE A 11 1.77 12.42 -27.27
N VAL A 12 1.04 12.63 -26.17
CA VAL A 12 1.61 13.24 -24.97
C VAL A 12 2.60 12.22 -24.42
N PRO A 13 3.91 12.52 -24.34
CA PRO A 13 4.84 11.62 -23.69
C PRO A 13 4.43 11.52 -22.22
N LEU A 14 3.94 10.34 -21.82
CA LEU A 14 3.86 9.96 -20.42
C LEU A 14 5.31 9.92 -19.91
N ALA A 15 5.78 11.04 -19.37
CA ALA A 15 6.95 11.04 -18.53
C ALA A 15 6.64 10.08 -17.38
N LEU A 16 7.33 8.94 -17.33
CA LEU A 16 7.32 8.08 -16.17
C LEU A 16 7.79 8.93 -15.00
N ALA A 17 6.87 9.27 -14.10
CA ALA A 17 7.21 9.97 -12.87
C ALA A 17 8.16 9.06 -12.10
N GLU A 18 9.46 9.33 -12.15
CA GLU A 18 10.43 8.72 -11.24
C GLU A 18 10.19 9.33 -9.86
N ALA A 19 10.14 8.51 -8.81
CA ALA A 19 10.06 9.07 -7.46
C ALA A 19 11.26 10.00 -7.22
N PRO A 20 11.08 11.08 -6.43
CA PRO A 20 12.16 11.99 -6.13
C PRO A 20 13.35 11.25 -5.54
N ALA A 21 14.51 11.38 -6.17
CA ALA A 21 15.80 10.91 -5.65
C ALA A 21 16.03 11.19 -4.14
N PRO A 22 15.62 12.33 -3.54
CA PRO A 22 15.73 12.52 -2.09
C PRO A 22 14.91 11.52 -1.27
N MET A 23 13.71 11.15 -1.70
CA MET A 23 12.83 10.21 -0.98
C MET A 23 13.43 8.79 -0.98
N VAL A 24 13.86 8.30 -2.15
CA VAL A 24 14.49 6.97 -2.26
C VAL A 24 15.72 6.88 -1.36
N ARG A 25 16.55 7.93 -1.35
CA ARG A 25 17.74 8.00 -0.49
C ARG A 25 17.37 8.00 1.00
N ALA A 26 16.36 8.75 1.41
CA ALA A 26 15.90 8.76 2.81
C ALA A 26 15.38 7.38 3.25
N LEU A 27 14.59 6.72 2.40
CA LEU A 27 14.05 5.37 2.65
C LEU A 27 15.12 4.27 2.63
N SER A 28 16.23 4.51 1.93
CA SER A 28 17.36 3.57 1.85
C SER A 28 18.32 3.68 3.04
N ALA A 29 18.17 4.68 3.90
CA ALA A 29 18.97 4.80 5.11
C ALA A 29 18.71 3.61 6.05
N TYR A 30 19.74 3.18 6.79
CA TYR A 30 19.59 2.12 7.78
C TYR A 30 18.64 2.54 8.91
N GLU A 31 18.79 3.78 9.37
CA GLU A 31 17.85 4.46 10.25
C GLU A 31 17.03 5.44 9.40
N ALA A 32 15.92 4.96 8.85
CA ALA A 32 15.02 5.80 8.08
C ALA A 32 14.44 6.92 8.97
N PRO A 33 14.30 8.15 8.45
CA PRO A 33 13.60 9.22 9.15
C PRO A 33 12.15 8.85 9.46
N ALA A 34 11.46 9.65 10.28
CA ALA A 34 10.04 9.46 10.51
C ALA A 34 9.25 9.63 9.20
N CYS A 35 8.11 8.94 9.08
CA CYS A 35 7.29 8.99 7.87
C CYS A 35 6.86 10.40 7.48
N GLN A 36 6.62 11.28 8.47
CA GLN A 36 6.28 12.68 8.23
C GLN A 36 7.44 13.42 7.52
N ASP A 37 8.68 13.18 7.94
CA ASP A 37 9.86 13.80 7.33
C ASP A 37 10.08 13.28 5.91
N ILE A 38 9.85 11.99 5.67
CA ILE A 38 9.94 11.38 4.34
C ILE A 38 8.87 11.97 3.42
N ALA A 39 7.62 12.07 3.87
CA ALA A 39 6.52 12.63 3.09
C ALA A 39 6.77 14.10 2.72
N ALA A 40 7.39 14.88 3.61
CA ALA A 40 7.74 16.28 3.37
C ALA A 40 8.80 16.47 2.25
N LEU A 41 9.47 15.42 1.79
CA LEU A 41 10.43 15.47 0.68
C LEU A 41 9.75 15.58 -0.70
N SER A 42 8.42 15.44 -0.75
CA SER A 42 7.65 15.40 -1.99
C SER A 42 6.42 16.32 -1.93
N PRO A 43 6.07 17.01 -3.03
CA PRO A 43 4.77 17.69 -3.17
C PRO A 43 3.60 16.71 -3.37
N SER A 44 3.89 15.44 -3.71
CA SER A 44 2.94 14.39 -4.09
C SER A 44 3.24 13.08 -3.33
N PRO A 45 3.27 13.07 -1.99
CA PRO A 45 3.85 11.98 -1.21
C PRO A 45 3.19 10.62 -1.44
N VAL A 46 1.87 10.59 -1.68
CA VAL A 46 1.14 9.33 -1.96
C VAL A 46 1.63 8.69 -3.27
N GLU A 47 1.76 9.48 -4.33
CA GLU A 47 2.22 9.00 -5.64
C GLU A 47 3.67 8.51 -5.57
N ASP A 48 4.54 9.32 -4.98
CA ASP A 48 5.96 9.01 -4.92
C ASP A 48 6.29 7.81 -4.02
N LEU A 49 5.66 7.72 -2.85
CA LEU A 49 5.81 6.54 -1.99
C LEU A 49 5.26 5.29 -2.68
N GLY A 50 4.11 5.40 -3.37
CA GLY A 50 3.54 4.31 -4.15
C GLY A 50 4.50 3.84 -5.25
N TRP A 51 5.11 4.78 -5.96
CA TRP A 51 6.14 4.46 -6.95
C TRP A 51 7.32 3.72 -6.32
N VAL A 52 7.79 4.15 -5.15
CA VAL A 52 8.89 3.48 -4.44
C VAL A 52 8.52 2.04 -4.10
N VAL A 53 7.30 1.79 -3.61
CA VAL A 53 6.83 0.43 -3.31
C VAL A 53 6.90 -0.49 -4.54
N ASP A 54 6.51 0.03 -5.71
CA ASP A 54 6.39 -0.79 -6.92
C ASP A 54 7.68 -0.91 -7.74
N HIS A 55 8.62 0.03 -7.63
CA HIS A 55 9.78 0.11 -8.52
C HIS A 55 11.15 -0.02 -7.82
N VAL A 56 11.23 0.26 -6.51
CA VAL A 56 12.50 0.14 -5.78
C VAL A 56 12.62 -1.25 -5.19
N SER A 57 13.63 -2.00 -5.65
CA SER A 57 13.90 -3.36 -5.17
C SER A 57 15.07 -3.45 -4.20
N GLN A 58 15.95 -2.43 -4.15
CA GLN A 58 17.13 -2.40 -3.29
C GLN A 58 17.31 -1.02 -2.66
N PRO A 59 17.56 -0.96 -1.33
CA PRO A 59 17.54 -2.09 -0.40
C PRO A 59 16.10 -2.60 -0.14
N PRO A 60 15.89 -3.86 0.28
CA PRO A 60 14.56 -4.44 0.40
C PRO A 60 13.67 -3.80 1.48
N TRP A 61 14.26 -3.09 2.44
CA TRP A 61 13.49 -2.35 3.45
C TRP A 61 12.91 -1.04 2.91
N ALA A 62 13.51 -0.41 1.89
CA ALA A 62 13.03 0.85 1.34
C ALA A 62 11.56 0.80 0.86
N PRO A 63 11.14 -0.17 0.01
CA PRO A 63 9.73 -0.29 -0.38
C PRO A 63 8.82 -0.68 0.81
N MET A 64 9.32 -1.45 1.78
CA MET A 64 8.54 -1.81 2.97
C MET A 64 8.28 -0.60 3.87
N THR A 65 9.29 0.24 4.10
CA THR A 65 9.15 1.50 4.83
C THR A 65 8.24 2.46 4.08
N ALA A 66 8.34 2.54 2.74
CA ALA A 66 7.44 3.36 1.94
C ALA A 66 5.97 2.94 2.10
N ALA A 67 5.69 1.63 2.00
CA ALA A 67 4.36 1.07 2.21
C ALA A 67 3.85 1.33 3.64
N GLN A 68 4.73 1.27 4.64
CA GLN A 68 4.36 1.59 6.02
C GLN A 68 3.97 3.06 6.16
N CYS A 69 4.73 3.98 5.57
CA CYS A 69 4.43 5.40 5.59
C CYS A 69 3.10 5.72 4.89
N LEU A 70 2.79 5.04 3.78
CA LEU A 70 1.49 5.13 3.12
C LEU A 70 0.33 4.71 4.05
N LEU A 71 0.44 3.56 4.71
CA LEU A 71 -0.59 3.08 5.64
C LEU A 71 -0.77 4.00 6.85
N GLN A 72 0.32 4.54 7.39
CA GLN A 72 0.28 5.38 8.59
C GLN A 72 -0.24 6.80 8.33
N LEU A 73 0.16 7.42 7.21
CA LEU A 73 -0.15 8.82 6.93
C LEU A 73 -1.35 9.02 6.00
N TYR A 74 -1.59 8.07 5.09
CA TYR A 74 -2.58 8.19 4.01
C TYR A 74 -3.44 6.91 3.88
N PRO A 75 -4.09 6.44 4.96
CA PRO A 75 -4.76 5.14 4.97
C PRO A 75 -5.91 5.05 3.96
N GLU A 76 -6.67 6.13 3.76
CA GLU A 76 -7.80 6.13 2.82
C GLU A 76 -7.33 6.08 1.37
N GLU A 77 -6.36 6.93 1.02
CA GLU A 77 -5.78 7.00 -0.31
C GLU A 77 -5.02 5.71 -0.67
N THR A 78 -4.40 5.07 0.32
CA THR A 78 -3.64 3.83 0.15
C THR A 78 -4.54 2.60 0.02
N ARG A 79 -5.80 2.64 0.51
CA ARG A 79 -6.68 1.46 0.57
C ARG A 79 -6.75 0.66 -0.75
N PRO A 80 -7.01 1.25 -1.93
CA PRO A 80 -7.14 0.49 -3.19
C PRO A 80 -5.85 -0.23 -3.59
N VAL A 81 -4.70 0.31 -3.18
CA VAL A 81 -3.38 -0.30 -3.38
C VAL A 81 -3.14 -1.41 -2.35
N ALA A 82 -3.45 -1.16 -1.08
CA ALA A 82 -3.28 -2.12 0.00
C ALA A 82 -4.17 -3.36 -0.19
N GLU A 83 -5.36 -3.20 -0.78
CA GLU A 83 -6.22 -4.33 -1.18
C GLU A 83 -5.48 -5.28 -2.13
N ARG A 84 -4.76 -4.75 -3.12
CA ARG A 84 -3.95 -5.57 -4.03
C ARG A 84 -2.82 -6.29 -3.31
N TRP A 85 -2.18 -5.64 -2.34
CA TRP A 85 -1.11 -6.25 -1.56
C TRP A 85 -1.59 -7.46 -0.76
N VAL A 86 -2.81 -7.41 -0.22
CA VAL A 86 -3.33 -8.51 0.63
C VAL A 86 -3.98 -9.65 -0.15
N VAL A 87 -4.30 -9.48 -1.43
CA VAL A 87 -4.85 -10.56 -2.28
C VAL A 87 -3.83 -11.19 -3.22
N ASP A 88 -2.71 -10.52 -3.48
CA ASP A 88 -1.64 -11.01 -4.37
C ASP A 88 -0.71 -11.98 -3.60
N PRO A 89 -0.60 -13.27 -4.02
CA PRO A 89 0.28 -14.24 -3.36
C PRO A 89 1.76 -13.85 -3.43
N GLU A 90 2.19 -13.13 -4.46
CA GLU A 90 3.60 -12.72 -4.65
C GLU A 90 3.98 -11.53 -3.73
N ARG A 91 2.99 -10.84 -3.15
CA ARG A 91 3.20 -9.69 -2.25
C ARG A 91 3.08 -10.04 -0.77
N ALA A 92 3.44 -11.26 -0.38
CA ALA A 92 3.31 -11.74 0.99
C ALA A 92 3.98 -10.84 2.05
N GLY A 93 5.08 -10.16 1.72
CA GLY A 93 5.74 -9.19 2.59
C GLY A 93 4.83 -7.98 2.91
N LEU A 94 4.25 -7.38 1.88
CA LEU A 94 3.33 -6.25 2.01
C LEU A 94 2.01 -6.67 2.68
N ALA A 95 1.49 -7.86 2.38
CA ALA A 95 0.32 -8.41 3.07
C ALA A 95 0.56 -8.49 4.59
N ARG A 96 1.71 -9.03 5.01
CA ARG A 96 2.09 -9.12 6.43
C ARG A 96 2.23 -7.75 7.09
N LEU A 97 2.76 -6.76 6.37
CA LEU A 97 2.82 -5.38 6.84
C LEU A 97 1.41 -4.83 7.09
N VAL A 98 0.49 -4.97 6.13
CA VAL A 98 -0.91 -4.52 6.29
C VAL A 98 -1.55 -5.20 7.50
N PHE A 99 -1.37 -6.51 7.67
CA PHE A 99 -1.89 -7.23 8.84
C PHE A 99 -1.33 -6.68 10.14
N GLY A 100 -0.06 -6.31 10.12
CA GLY A 100 0.67 -5.60 11.18
C GLY A 100 -0.04 -4.34 11.66
N GLU A 101 -0.59 -3.57 10.73
CA GLU A 101 -1.15 -2.24 10.96
C GLU A 101 -2.68 -2.23 11.13
N LEU A 102 -3.40 -3.33 10.89
CA LEU A 102 -4.88 -3.36 10.91
C LEU A 102 -5.52 -2.70 12.15
N GLU A 103 -4.96 -2.91 13.35
CA GLU A 103 -5.49 -2.34 14.61
C GLU A 103 -5.20 -0.84 14.78
N ARG A 104 -4.28 -0.29 13.99
CA ARG A 104 -3.94 1.14 13.99
C ARG A 104 -4.62 1.91 12.87
N LEU A 105 -5.15 1.20 11.87
CA LEU A 105 -5.87 1.80 10.75
C LEU A 105 -7.29 2.21 11.18
N PRO A 106 -7.87 3.24 10.55
CA PRO A 106 -9.28 3.56 10.74
C PRO A 106 -10.17 2.36 10.36
N PRO A 107 -11.26 2.07 11.09
CA PRO A 107 -12.12 0.91 10.84
C PRO A 107 -12.64 0.79 9.39
N GLU A 108 -12.92 1.93 8.75
CA GLU A 108 -13.36 2.08 7.36
C GLU A 108 -12.30 1.63 6.33
N VAL A 109 -11.04 1.54 6.74
CA VAL A 109 -9.93 1.00 5.94
C VAL A 109 -9.57 -0.42 6.41
N ALA A 110 -9.48 -0.64 7.71
CA ALA A 110 -9.08 -1.91 8.31
C ALA A 110 -10.03 -3.06 7.95
N LEU A 111 -11.35 -2.85 8.09
CA LEU A 111 -12.33 -3.93 7.90
C LEU A 111 -12.42 -4.40 6.44
N PRO A 112 -12.47 -3.53 5.41
CA PRO A 112 -12.39 -3.96 4.03
C PRO A 112 -11.10 -4.75 3.72
N LEU A 113 -9.94 -4.28 4.18
CA LEU A 113 -8.66 -4.96 3.97
C LEU A 113 -8.62 -6.34 4.62
N ALA A 114 -9.09 -6.44 5.87
CA ALA A 114 -9.17 -7.72 6.57
C ALA A 114 -10.09 -8.72 5.85
N ARG A 115 -11.26 -8.25 5.37
CA ARG A 115 -12.20 -9.10 4.60
C ARG A 115 -11.60 -9.55 3.26
N ALA A 116 -10.96 -8.65 2.52
CA ALA A 116 -10.31 -8.98 1.26
C ALA A 116 -9.19 -10.02 1.47
N ALA A 117 -8.38 -9.83 2.51
CA ALA A 117 -7.30 -10.76 2.87
C ALA A 117 -7.81 -12.14 3.33
N LEU A 118 -8.91 -12.20 4.10
CA LEU A 118 -9.55 -13.45 4.51
C LEU A 118 -10.16 -14.23 3.33
N ALA A 119 -10.53 -13.54 2.25
CA ALA A 119 -10.96 -14.17 1.00
C ALA A 119 -9.78 -14.58 0.09
N GLY A 120 -8.55 -14.20 0.45
CA GLY A 120 -7.36 -14.30 -0.38
C GLY A 120 -6.40 -15.43 0.02
N PRO A 121 -5.25 -15.52 -0.65
CA PRO A 121 -4.26 -16.58 -0.43
C PRO A 121 -3.59 -16.51 0.95
N HIS A 122 -3.65 -15.36 1.60
CA HIS A 122 -3.00 -15.12 2.90
C HIS A 122 -3.94 -15.34 4.10
N ALA A 123 -5.17 -15.81 3.87
CA ALA A 123 -6.20 -15.98 4.90
C ALA A 123 -5.72 -16.77 6.15
N PRO A 124 -5.03 -17.92 6.03
CA PRO A 124 -4.61 -18.67 7.23
C PRO A 124 -3.66 -17.88 8.14
N ILE A 125 -2.84 -17.00 7.57
CA ILE A 125 -1.93 -16.13 8.34
C ILE A 125 -2.74 -15.07 9.09
N LEU A 126 -3.68 -14.44 8.39
CA LEU A 126 -4.53 -13.41 8.97
C LEU A 126 -5.45 -13.98 10.05
N GLU A 127 -6.06 -15.15 9.84
CA GLU A 127 -6.94 -15.80 10.82
C GLU A 127 -6.26 -15.98 12.18
N ARG A 128 -5.04 -16.54 12.18
CA ARG A 128 -4.24 -16.72 13.40
C ARG A 128 -3.87 -15.40 14.08
N ARG A 129 -3.82 -14.30 13.34
CA ARG A 129 -3.57 -12.97 13.88
C ARG A 129 -4.85 -12.40 14.48
N LEU A 130 -5.94 -12.39 13.73
CA LEU A 130 -7.23 -11.84 14.17
C LEU A 130 -7.81 -12.57 15.37
N ALA A 131 -7.57 -13.89 15.50
CA ALA A 131 -7.95 -14.65 16.70
C ALA A 131 -7.30 -14.12 17.99
N ARG A 132 -6.17 -13.40 17.88
CA ARG A 132 -5.43 -12.78 18.99
C ARG A 132 -5.55 -11.25 19.01
N SER A 133 -6.40 -10.67 18.15
CA SER A 133 -6.59 -9.23 18.07
C SER A 133 -7.24 -8.69 19.35
N GLU A 134 -6.79 -7.52 19.78
CA GLU A 134 -7.39 -6.79 20.89
C GLU A 134 -8.67 -6.04 20.45
N ASP A 135 -8.80 -5.76 19.15
CA ASP A 135 -10.01 -5.18 18.56
C ASP A 135 -11.10 -6.26 18.40
N PRO A 136 -12.22 -6.17 19.15
CA PRO A 136 -13.30 -7.15 19.07
C PRO A 136 -13.95 -7.20 17.69
N THR A 137 -13.95 -6.11 16.93
CA THR A 137 -14.55 -6.02 15.59
C THR A 137 -13.73 -6.82 14.58
N LEU A 138 -12.40 -6.68 14.63
CA LEU A 138 -11.47 -7.44 13.82
C LEU A 138 -11.47 -8.93 14.21
N ARG A 139 -11.47 -9.22 15.50
CA ARG A 139 -11.56 -10.61 16.00
C ARG A 139 -12.86 -11.30 15.60
N ALA A 140 -13.98 -10.58 15.58
CA ALA A 140 -15.28 -11.14 15.19
C ALA A 140 -15.30 -11.67 13.74
N LEU A 141 -14.39 -11.24 12.87
CA LEU A 141 -14.30 -11.72 11.48
C LEU A 141 -13.91 -13.20 11.37
N VAL A 142 -13.35 -13.80 12.42
CA VAL A 142 -12.84 -15.18 12.40
C VAL A 142 -13.50 -16.08 13.44
N LEU A 143 -14.50 -15.56 14.16
CA LEU A 143 -15.33 -16.36 15.04
C LEU A 143 -16.41 -17.08 14.21
N PRO A 144 -16.78 -18.33 14.57
CA PRO A 144 -17.92 -18.99 13.94
C PRO A 144 -19.18 -18.13 14.11
N ALA A 145 -19.98 -18.05 13.05
CA ALA A 145 -21.30 -17.44 13.15
C ALA A 145 -22.13 -18.18 14.23
N PRO A 146 -22.91 -17.46 15.05
CA PRO A 146 -23.76 -18.06 16.08
C PRO A 146 -24.85 -18.98 15.49
#